data_AF-A0A0J7KWJ6-F1
#
_entry.id   AF-A0A0J7KWJ6-F1
#
_cell.length_a   1.000
_cell.length_b   1.000
_cell.length_c   1.000
_cell.angle_alpha   90.00
_cell.angle_beta   90.00
_cell.angle_gamma   90.00
#
_symmetry.space_group_name_H-M   'P 1'
#
loop_
_entity.id
_entity.type
_entity.pdbx_description
1 polymer ?
#
loop_
_entity_poly.entity_id
_entity_poly.type
_entity_poly.pdbx_seq_one_letter_code
_entity_poly.pdbx_strand_id
1 'polypeptide(L)'
;MHVLKRDGRKEPVHFDKITARIETLCYGLDMNYVDPSAIALRVITDLYSGVTTVELDNLAAEIAASMINQHADYATLAARIAISNLHKETKKIFSEVMADLYHVKSSVTNKWSPIISKKYYKIIQSNADKLNSAIIYDRDFNYSYTTFKMLETNHLLKLNGKVVERPQHMLMRVAVAIHGEHVDKAIETYNFLSKQYFIHAAQTLDTACTIKQQMASSFLLTMSGDSIDGILDTLERSALLCHYNGEIGFNVHCIRAKNTPIRGTGGVSNGLVPMLKAYNTSIATVSRSGKNEEQITVYLEPWHADIFEFLDLKRSIGEEKLRAKDMFYALWTPDLFMQRVFDDGDWSLMCPHECPELIEAYGKEFEILYTRYEKEGRFRKQIKARDLWLLITQIQFETGTPYIVFKDHCNRKSNHQNLGTIKCSSFSTEIVQYSSSDEIAMCNTASIAVNMFVNSTKRTFDFYKLKEIAKIVTYNLDKMIDANFYPLPETKLSCEKHRSIGKHLCV
;
A
#
# COMPACT_ATOMS: atom_id res chain seq x y z
N MET A 1 39.98 24.57 8.13
CA MET A 1 38.83 23.76 8.59
C MET A 1 39.22 22.29 8.61
N HIS A 2 38.70 21.51 9.57
CA HIS A 2 38.95 20.07 9.66
C HIS A 2 37.63 19.29 9.66
N VAL A 3 37.64 18.10 9.07
CA VAL A 3 36.55 17.11 9.10
C VAL A 3 36.90 15.96 10.05
N LEU A 4 35.88 15.39 10.69
CA LEU A 4 36.02 14.18 11.48
C LEU A 4 35.72 12.96 10.59
N LYS A 5 36.73 12.12 10.39
CA LYS A 5 36.56 10.83 9.72
C LYS A 5 35.72 9.88 10.57
N ARG A 6 35.18 8.86 9.92
CA ARG A 6 34.43 7.76 10.56
C ARG A 6 35.25 7.02 11.64
N ASP A 7 36.58 7.01 11.53
CA ASP A 7 37.50 6.44 12.52
C ASP A 7 37.87 7.41 13.66
N GLY A 8 37.25 8.60 13.70
CA GLY A 8 37.48 9.64 14.70
C GLY A 8 38.69 10.54 14.40
N ARG A 9 39.46 10.29 13.34
CA ARG A 9 40.63 11.12 12.99
C ARG A 9 40.20 12.47 12.40
N LYS A 10 40.93 13.52 12.77
CA LYS A 10 40.79 14.85 12.16
C LYS A 10 41.60 14.91 10.86
N GLU A 11 40.98 15.33 9.77
CA GLU A 11 41.67 15.59 8.50
C GLU A 11 41.39 17.02 8.03
N PRO A 12 42.39 17.77 7.51
CA PRO A 12 42.13 19.04 6.85
C PRO A 12 41.20 18.87 5.64
N VAL A 13 40.30 19.84 5.45
CA VAL A 13 39.41 19.90 4.29
C VAL A 13 40.23 20.26 3.06
N HIS A 14 40.21 19.39 2.04
CA HIS A 14 40.85 19.64 0.74
C HIS A 14 39.78 19.60 -0.35
N PHE A 15 39.68 20.69 -1.12
CA PHE A 15 38.77 20.78 -2.26
C PHE A 15 38.97 19.63 -3.24
N ASP A 16 40.22 19.41 -3.67
CA ASP A 16 40.57 18.37 -4.64
C ASP A 16 40.14 16.97 -4.20
N LYS A 17 40.18 16.66 -2.89
CA LYS A 17 39.73 15.36 -2.37
C LYS A 17 38.22 15.19 -2.43
N ILE A 18 37.46 16.26 -2.21
CA ILE A 18 35.99 16.25 -2.30
C ILE A 18 35.59 16.11 -3.78
N THR A 19 36.18 16.93 -4.65
CA THR A 19 35.93 16.92 -6.09
C THR A 19 36.27 15.56 -6.70
N ALA A 20 37.47 15.03 -6.45
CA ALA A 20 37.89 13.72 -6.97
C ALA A 20 36.95 12.60 -6.54
N ARG A 21 36.44 12.65 -5.32
CA ARG A 21 35.45 11.68 -4.85
C ARG A 21 34.14 11.77 -5.64
N ILE A 22 33.61 12.97 -5.86
CA ILE A 22 32.37 13.16 -6.63
C ILE A 22 32.59 12.71 -8.08
N GLU A 23 33.73 13.05 -8.68
CA GLU A 23 34.11 12.63 -10.03
C GLU A 23 34.10 11.11 -10.22
N THR A 24 34.58 10.34 -9.23
CA THR A 24 34.52 8.86 -9.31
C THR A 24 33.09 8.30 -9.43
N LEU A 25 32.08 9.08 -9.03
CA LEU A 25 30.67 8.71 -9.08
C LEU A 25 29.96 9.22 -10.34
N CYS A 26 30.65 9.96 -11.22
CA CYS A 26 30.09 10.53 -12.44
C CYS A 26 30.17 9.60 -13.67
N TYR A 27 30.46 8.31 -13.50
CA TYR A 27 30.59 7.38 -14.63
C TYR A 27 29.30 7.30 -15.46
N GLY A 28 29.41 7.49 -16.77
CA GLY A 28 28.28 7.44 -17.70
C GLY A 28 27.26 8.58 -17.56
N LEU A 29 27.59 9.66 -16.84
CA LEU A 29 26.79 10.90 -16.80
C LEU A 29 27.29 11.88 -17.86
N ASP A 30 26.43 12.80 -18.30
CA ASP A 30 26.80 13.85 -19.26
C ASP A 30 27.59 14.97 -18.57
N MET A 31 28.91 14.89 -18.69
CA MET A 31 29.86 15.85 -18.11
C MET A 31 29.81 17.24 -18.77
N ASN A 32 29.08 17.43 -19.87
CA ASN A 32 28.84 18.78 -20.42
C ASN A 32 27.90 19.60 -19.51
N TYR A 33 27.04 18.90 -18.77
CA TYR A 33 26.07 19.52 -17.86
C TYR A 33 26.37 19.26 -16.39
N VAL A 34 26.96 18.11 -16.07
CA VAL A 34 27.32 17.74 -14.70
C VAL A 34 28.72 18.25 -14.36
N ASP A 35 28.79 19.23 -13.47
CA ASP A 35 30.04 19.77 -12.89
C ASP A 35 30.22 19.35 -11.41
N PRO A 36 31.13 18.39 -11.13
CA PRO A 36 31.52 18.00 -9.77
C PRO A 36 32.16 19.12 -8.96
N SER A 37 32.90 20.02 -9.61
CA SER A 37 33.61 21.12 -8.95
C SER A 37 32.62 22.15 -8.41
N ALA A 38 31.53 22.41 -9.15
CA ALA A 38 30.45 23.28 -8.68
C ALA A 38 29.79 22.74 -7.39
N ILE A 39 29.60 21.42 -7.28
CA ILE A 39 29.09 20.80 -6.04
C ILE A 39 30.12 20.98 -4.91
N ALA A 40 31.38 20.64 -5.15
CA ALA A 40 32.44 20.74 -4.13
C ALA A 40 32.61 22.18 -3.60
N LEU A 41 32.48 23.19 -4.47
CA LEU A 41 32.58 24.60 -4.08
C LEU A 41 31.44 25.02 -3.13
N ARG A 42 30.21 24.60 -3.44
CA ARG A 42 29.04 24.85 -2.58
C ARG A 42 29.17 24.13 -1.24
N VAL A 43 29.60 22.87 -1.26
CA VAL A 43 29.85 22.08 -0.04
C VAL A 43 30.84 22.78 0.89
N ILE A 44 31.93 23.36 0.37
CA ILE A 44 32.92 24.07 1.19
C ILE A 44 32.36 25.36 1.79
N THR A 45 31.51 26.07 1.03
CA THR A 45 30.91 27.33 1.48
C THR A 45 30.01 27.11 2.70
N ASP A 46 29.25 26.01 2.70
CA ASP A 46 28.30 25.68 3.76
C ASP A 46 28.92 24.85 4.90
N LEU A 47 30.24 24.68 4.90
CA LEU A 47 30.95 23.80 5.85
C LEU A 47 31.39 24.54 7.11
N TYR A 48 31.28 23.88 8.27
CA TYR A 48 31.88 24.32 9.52
C TYR A 48 32.96 23.36 10.01
N SER A 49 33.91 23.87 10.80
CA SER A 49 35.01 23.05 11.34
C SER A 49 34.48 22.05 12.37
N GLY A 50 34.83 20.78 12.21
CA GLY A 50 34.39 19.68 13.07
C GLY A 50 33.24 18.84 12.49
N VAL A 51 32.75 19.16 11.29
CA VAL A 51 31.73 18.36 10.58
C VAL A 51 32.24 16.93 10.34
N THR A 52 31.35 15.95 10.44
CA THR A 52 31.69 14.56 10.15
C THR A 52 31.71 14.29 8.65
N THR A 53 32.50 13.30 8.23
CA THR A 53 32.51 12.86 6.82
C THR A 53 31.15 12.32 6.33
N VAL A 54 30.26 11.91 7.25
CA VAL A 54 28.88 11.46 6.92
C VAL A 54 27.98 12.66 6.63
N GLU A 55 28.03 13.70 7.47
CA GLU A 55 27.30 14.95 7.25
C GLU A 55 27.77 15.64 5.97
N LEU A 56 29.07 15.61 5.68
CA LEU A 56 29.63 16.13 4.43
C LEU A 56 29.05 15.41 3.20
N ASP A 57 28.98 14.08 3.24
CA ASP A 57 28.42 13.27 2.14
C ASP A 57 26.92 13.53 1.95
N ASN A 58 26.17 13.71 3.04
CA ASN A 58 24.75 14.05 2.99
C ASN A 58 24.53 15.43 2.39
N LEU A 59 25.31 16.43 2.81
CA LEU A 59 25.27 17.78 2.26
C LEU A 59 25.60 17.78 0.76
N ALA A 60 26.62 17.04 0.35
CA ALA A 60 26.98 16.91 -1.07
C ALA A 60 25.84 16.27 -1.90
N ALA A 61 25.15 15.27 -1.36
CA ALA A 61 24.01 14.65 -2.01
C ALA A 61 22.81 15.61 -2.11
N GLU A 62 22.53 16.40 -1.07
CA GLU A 62 21.46 17.41 -1.06
C GLU A 62 21.73 18.55 -2.03
N ILE A 63 22.96 19.05 -2.08
CA ILE A 63 23.38 20.06 -3.06
C ILE A 63 23.24 19.52 -4.48
N ALA A 64 23.72 18.29 -4.75
CA ALA A 64 23.54 17.65 -6.05
C ALA A 64 22.04 17.51 -6.40
N ALA A 65 21.19 17.15 -5.44
CA ALA A 65 19.75 17.06 -5.64
C ALA A 65 19.10 18.42 -5.94
N SER A 66 19.60 19.53 -5.37
CA SER A 66 19.13 20.89 -5.70
C SER A 66 19.42 21.29 -7.16
N MET A 67 20.39 20.62 -7.80
CA MET A 67 20.81 20.89 -9.18
C MET A 67 20.07 20.04 -10.22
N ILE A 68 19.08 19.22 -9.81
CA ILE A 68 18.24 18.41 -10.72
C ILE A 68 17.52 19.28 -11.76
N ASN A 69 17.16 20.51 -11.41
CA ASN A 69 16.52 21.46 -12.32
C ASN A 69 17.44 21.89 -13.50
N GLN A 70 18.75 21.67 -13.39
CA GLN A 70 19.71 21.99 -14.46
C GLN A 70 19.86 20.81 -15.43
N HIS A 71 20.01 19.60 -14.91
CA HIS A 71 20.11 18.38 -15.71
C HIS A 71 19.68 17.15 -14.89
N ALA A 72 19.01 16.18 -15.53
CA ALA A 72 18.48 15.00 -14.86
C ALA A 72 19.55 14.12 -14.21
N ASP A 73 20.77 14.08 -14.77
CA ASP A 73 21.88 13.26 -14.26
C ASP A 73 22.33 13.67 -12.84
N TYR A 74 22.06 14.91 -12.42
CA TYR A 74 22.29 15.32 -11.03
C TYR A 74 21.44 14.51 -10.04
N ALA A 75 20.27 14.00 -10.45
CA ALA A 75 19.45 13.12 -9.61
C ALA A 75 20.14 11.77 -9.39
N THR A 76 20.80 11.24 -10.42
CA THR A 76 21.56 9.99 -10.35
C THR A 76 22.85 10.21 -9.56
N LEU A 77 23.57 11.31 -9.78
CA LEU A 77 24.77 11.65 -9.01
C LEU A 77 24.46 11.80 -7.51
N ALA A 78 23.41 12.55 -7.16
CA ALA A 78 22.95 12.72 -5.78
C ALA A 78 22.65 11.36 -5.12
N ALA A 79 21.96 10.46 -5.83
CA ALA A 79 21.70 9.10 -5.37
C ALA A 79 23.01 8.35 -5.13
N ARG A 80 23.94 8.40 -6.09
CA ARG A 80 25.23 7.69 -5.99
C ARG A 80 26.06 8.15 -4.79
N ILE A 81 26.07 9.45 -4.49
CA ILE A 81 26.74 10.00 -3.31
C ILE A 81 26.09 9.43 -2.03
N ALA A 82 24.75 9.49 -1.93
CA ALA A 82 24.02 9.00 -0.77
C ALA A 82 24.17 7.47 -0.56
N ILE A 83 24.13 6.69 -1.64
CA ILE A 83 24.33 5.24 -1.63
C ILE A 83 25.77 4.89 -1.26
N SER A 84 26.76 5.62 -1.81
CA SER A 84 28.17 5.46 -1.44
C SER A 84 28.39 5.71 0.06
N ASN A 85 27.69 6.70 0.62
CA ASN A 85 27.68 6.96 2.06
C ASN A 85 27.08 5.77 2.83
N LEU A 86 25.89 5.29 2.43
CA LEU A 86 25.23 4.13 3.05
C LEU A 86 26.12 2.88 3.03
N HIS A 87 26.80 2.61 1.91
CA HIS A 87 27.71 1.47 1.79
C HIS A 87 28.90 1.54 2.76
N LYS A 88 29.32 2.73 3.18
CA LYS A 88 30.37 2.89 4.20
C LYS A 88 29.84 2.73 5.62
N GLU A 89 28.54 2.98 5.82
CA GLU A 89 27.87 2.86 7.13
C GLU A 89 27.28 1.46 7.40
N THR A 90 27.20 0.60 6.38
CA THR A 90 26.56 -0.72 6.44
C THR A 90 27.53 -1.85 6.12
N LYS A 91 27.35 -3.00 6.79
CA LYS A 91 28.11 -4.22 6.49
C LYS A 91 27.88 -4.66 5.04
N LYS A 92 28.90 -5.20 4.41
CA LYS A 92 28.82 -5.67 3.02
C LYS A 92 28.13 -7.02 2.91
N ILE A 93 28.29 -7.94 3.86
CA ILE A 93 27.83 -9.32 3.74
C ILE A 93 26.36 -9.43 4.19
N PHE A 94 25.49 -9.97 3.34
CA PHE A 94 24.06 -10.07 3.60
C PHE A 94 23.73 -10.97 4.81
N SER A 95 24.32 -12.16 4.88
CA SER A 95 24.08 -13.09 6.00
C SER A 95 24.49 -12.52 7.36
N GLU A 96 25.50 -11.65 7.41
CA GLU A 96 25.92 -10.95 8.64
C GLU A 96 24.90 -9.90 9.08
N VAL A 97 24.38 -9.09 8.14
CA VAL A 97 23.32 -8.12 8.43
C VAL A 97 22.07 -8.83 8.96
N MET A 98 21.69 -9.95 8.35
CA MET A 98 20.56 -10.77 8.80
C MET A 98 20.82 -11.41 10.17
N ALA A 99 22.07 -11.73 10.50
CA ALA A 99 22.44 -12.19 11.84
C ALA A 99 22.35 -11.07 12.88
N ASP A 100 22.79 -9.86 12.57
CA ASP A 100 22.64 -8.70 13.47
C ASP A 100 21.16 -8.41 13.75
N LEU A 101 20.32 -8.45 12.72
CA LEU A 101 18.87 -8.25 12.83
C LEU A 101 18.14 -9.36 13.61
N TYR A 102 18.72 -10.57 13.67
CA TYR A 102 18.19 -11.68 14.45
C TYR A 102 18.69 -11.65 15.90
N HIS A 103 19.96 -11.33 16.14
CA HIS A 103 20.56 -11.32 17.49
C HIS A 103 20.39 -9.99 18.24
N VAL A 104 19.70 -9.02 17.64
CA VAL A 104 19.43 -7.72 18.26
C VAL A 104 18.77 -7.85 19.64
N LYS A 105 19.27 -7.05 20.56
CA LYS A 105 18.67 -6.82 21.88
C LYS A 105 18.13 -5.40 21.94
N SER A 106 16.99 -5.23 22.62
CA SER A 106 16.42 -3.91 22.87
C SER A 106 17.42 -3.08 23.67
N SER A 107 17.75 -1.87 23.19
CA SER A 107 18.66 -0.94 23.88
C SER A 107 18.16 -0.56 25.28
N VAL A 108 16.84 -0.57 25.49
CA VAL A 108 16.20 -0.20 26.75
C VAL A 108 16.10 -1.40 27.70
N THR A 109 15.58 -2.53 27.22
CA THR A 109 15.26 -3.67 28.10
C THR A 109 16.34 -4.74 28.14
N ASN A 110 17.35 -4.66 27.26
CA ASN A 110 18.37 -5.67 27.01
C ASN A 110 17.82 -7.08 26.72
N LYS A 111 16.51 -7.19 26.46
CA LYS A 111 15.87 -8.44 26.06
C LYS A 111 16.09 -8.69 24.59
N TRP A 112 16.23 -9.97 24.26
CA TRP A 112 16.30 -10.43 22.88
C TRP A 112 14.99 -10.09 22.15
N SER A 113 15.08 -9.32 21.08
CA SER A 113 13.93 -8.79 20.35
C SER A 113 14.19 -8.88 18.84
N PRO A 114 14.26 -10.10 18.28
CA PRO A 114 14.63 -10.32 16.89
C PRO A 114 13.69 -9.57 15.95
N ILE A 115 14.22 -9.03 14.85
CA ILE A 115 13.38 -8.49 13.77
C ILE A 115 13.08 -9.62 12.77
N ILE A 116 14.10 -10.40 12.42
CA ILE A 116 14.01 -11.54 11.50
C ILE A 116 13.50 -12.78 12.22
N SER A 117 12.63 -13.57 11.59
CA SER A 117 12.14 -14.82 12.17
C SER A 117 13.23 -15.90 12.19
N LYS A 118 13.14 -16.81 13.17
CA LYS A 118 14.05 -17.94 13.31
C LYS A 118 14.07 -18.86 12.08
N LYS A 119 12.93 -19.03 11.39
CA LYS A 119 12.79 -19.83 10.18
C LYS A 119 13.71 -19.29 9.08
N TYR A 120 13.53 -18.03 8.70
CA TYR A 120 14.29 -17.42 7.61
C TYR A 120 15.75 -17.19 7.99
N TYR A 121 16.06 -16.87 9.25
CA TYR A 121 17.44 -16.81 9.72
C TYR A 121 18.20 -18.12 9.43
N LYS A 122 17.62 -19.28 9.78
CA LYS A 122 18.24 -20.58 9.50
C LYS A 122 18.44 -20.84 8.02
N ILE A 123 17.44 -20.54 7.19
CA ILE A 123 17.51 -20.70 5.73
C ILE A 123 18.65 -19.86 5.15
N ILE A 124 18.76 -18.60 5.58
CA ILE A 124 19.80 -17.67 5.12
C ILE A 124 21.18 -18.15 5.56
N GLN A 125 21.36 -18.57 6.81
CA GLN A 125 22.65 -19.05 7.30
C GLN A 125 23.08 -20.35 6.62
N SER A 126 22.15 -21.27 6.38
CA SER A 126 22.46 -22.57 5.73
C SER A 126 22.86 -22.41 4.27
N ASN A 127 22.49 -21.30 3.63
CA ASN A 127 22.76 -21.00 2.21
C ASN A 127 23.58 -19.71 2.03
N ALA A 128 24.32 -19.29 3.07
CA ALA A 128 24.96 -17.98 3.13
C ALA A 128 25.89 -17.74 1.94
N ASP A 129 26.76 -18.70 1.60
CA ASP A 129 27.74 -18.54 0.52
C ASP A 129 27.07 -18.28 -0.83
N LYS A 130 26.00 -19.02 -1.12
CA LYS A 130 25.25 -18.92 -2.38
C LYS A 130 24.45 -17.61 -2.47
N LEU A 131 23.81 -17.20 -1.37
CA LEU A 131 23.03 -15.96 -1.31
C LEU A 131 23.93 -14.72 -1.34
N ASN A 132 25.04 -14.74 -0.59
CA ASN A 132 25.98 -13.62 -0.51
C ASN A 132 26.68 -13.37 -1.85
N SER A 133 27.07 -14.43 -2.57
CA SER A 133 27.74 -14.31 -3.88
C SER A 133 26.79 -13.91 -5.01
N ALA A 134 25.49 -14.15 -4.88
CA ALA A 134 24.49 -13.76 -5.87
C ALA A 134 24.20 -12.24 -5.88
N ILE A 135 24.49 -11.53 -4.79
CA ILE A 135 24.18 -10.11 -4.65
C ILE A 135 25.16 -9.23 -5.44
N ILE A 136 24.61 -8.31 -6.24
CA ILE A 136 25.38 -7.33 -7.01
C ILE A 136 25.13 -5.93 -6.44
N TYR A 137 26.05 -5.43 -5.61
CA TYR A 137 25.94 -4.12 -4.95
C TYR A 137 25.97 -2.92 -5.90
N ASP A 138 26.54 -3.08 -7.10
CA ASP A 138 26.56 -2.01 -8.09
C ASP A 138 25.15 -1.63 -8.56
N ARG A 139 24.17 -2.54 -8.43
CA ARG A 139 22.77 -2.28 -8.74
C ARG A 139 22.13 -1.25 -7.80
N ASP A 140 22.71 -0.97 -6.62
CA ASP A 140 22.21 0.11 -5.76
C ASP A 140 22.37 1.47 -6.46
N PHE A 141 23.40 1.67 -7.29
CA PHE A 141 23.66 2.95 -7.96
C PHE A 141 22.70 3.28 -9.12
N ASN A 142 21.72 2.40 -9.39
CA ASN A 142 20.69 2.60 -10.41
C ASN A 142 19.44 3.35 -9.89
N TYR A 143 19.34 3.62 -8.59
CA TYR A 143 18.21 4.37 -8.03
C TYR A 143 18.38 5.88 -8.24
N SER A 144 17.25 6.58 -8.38
CA SER A 144 17.20 8.04 -8.26
C SER A 144 17.32 8.47 -6.80
N TYR A 145 17.70 9.73 -6.56
CA TYR A 145 17.87 10.25 -5.20
C TYR A 145 16.58 10.15 -4.38
N THR A 146 15.45 10.55 -4.96
CA THR A 146 14.12 10.48 -4.33
C THR A 146 13.74 9.05 -3.99
N THR A 147 13.94 8.11 -4.92
CA THR A 147 13.66 6.69 -4.67
C THR A 147 14.53 6.14 -3.54
N PHE A 148 15.83 6.45 -3.54
CA PHE A 148 16.74 6.02 -2.50
C PHE A 148 16.34 6.58 -1.11
N LYS A 149 16.00 7.87 -1.03
CA LYS A 149 15.57 8.50 0.22
C LYS A 149 14.25 7.92 0.76
N MET A 150 13.33 7.55 -0.14
CA MET A 150 12.12 6.83 0.23
C MET A 150 12.45 5.46 0.83
N LEU A 151 13.35 4.69 0.18
CA LEU A 151 13.81 3.40 0.70
C LEU A 151 14.48 3.54 2.07
N GLU A 152 15.41 4.49 2.21
CA GLU A 152 16.15 4.78 3.45
C GLU A 152 15.23 5.18 4.61
N THR A 153 14.19 5.97 4.33
CA THR A 153 13.26 6.43 5.35
C THR A 153 12.30 5.32 5.78
N ASN A 154 11.69 4.62 4.82
CA ASN A 154 10.48 3.84 5.04
C ASN A 154 10.65 2.32 4.99
N HIS A 155 11.62 1.80 4.23
CA HIS A 155 11.65 0.38 3.82
C HIS A 155 12.90 -0.38 4.31
N LEU A 156 14.05 0.27 4.40
CA LEU A 156 15.28 -0.37 4.87
C LEU A 156 15.24 -0.60 6.39
N LEU A 157 15.56 -1.82 6.83
CA LEU A 157 15.54 -2.15 8.25
C LEU A 157 16.61 -1.36 9.04
N LYS A 158 16.19 -0.89 10.21
CA LYS A 158 16.99 -0.05 11.12
C LYS A 158 17.25 -0.76 12.44
N LEU A 159 18.47 -0.62 12.97
CA LEU A 159 18.83 -0.99 14.34
C LEU A 159 19.12 0.28 15.13
N ASN A 160 18.42 0.48 16.25
CA ASN A 160 18.55 1.67 17.11
C ASN A 160 18.47 3.00 16.33
N GLY A 161 17.56 3.07 15.35
CA GLY A 161 17.38 4.25 14.48
C GLY A 161 18.36 4.36 13.30
N LYS A 162 19.43 3.55 13.26
CA LYS A 162 20.41 3.55 12.16
C LYS A 162 20.07 2.47 11.12
N VAL A 163 20.11 2.84 9.84
CA VAL A 163 19.91 1.88 8.73
C VAL A 163 21.07 0.88 8.70
N VAL A 164 20.74 -0.41 8.69
CA VAL A 164 21.74 -1.51 8.60
C VAL A 164 21.64 -2.29 7.30
N GLU A 165 20.49 -2.20 6.63
CA GLU A 165 20.17 -2.91 5.41
C GLU A 165 20.49 -2.06 4.18
N ARG A 166 21.16 -2.62 3.16
CA ARG A 166 21.29 -2.01 1.83
C ARG A 166 20.06 -2.35 0.97
N PRO A 167 19.75 -1.59 -0.10
CA PRO A 167 18.65 -1.95 -0.99
C PRO A 167 18.77 -3.36 -1.55
N GLN A 168 19.97 -3.81 -1.94
CA GLN A 168 20.17 -5.21 -2.35
C GLN A 168 19.86 -6.24 -1.25
N HIS A 169 20.16 -5.94 0.02
CA HIS A 169 19.85 -6.84 1.13
C HIS A 169 18.33 -6.96 1.31
N MET A 170 17.60 -5.84 1.23
CA MET A 170 16.14 -5.83 1.26
C MET A 170 15.55 -6.69 0.13
N LEU A 171 16.04 -6.53 -1.11
CA LEU A 171 15.52 -7.30 -2.24
C LEU A 171 15.82 -8.81 -2.11
N MET A 172 17.01 -9.18 -1.62
CA MET A 172 17.33 -10.59 -1.36
C MET A 172 16.48 -11.15 -0.22
N ARG A 173 16.27 -10.38 0.85
CA ARG A 173 15.37 -10.74 1.96
C ARG A 173 13.95 -11.01 1.45
N VAL A 174 13.41 -10.15 0.60
CA VAL A 174 12.10 -10.35 -0.05
C VAL A 174 12.07 -11.63 -0.87
N ALA A 175 13.10 -11.89 -1.67
CA ALA A 175 13.15 -13.10 -2.48
C ALA A 175 13.20 -14.39 -1.62
N VAL A 176 13.97 -14.39 -0.52
CA VAL A 176 14.02 -15.51 0.44
C VAL A 176 12.70 -15.67 1.19
N ALA A 177 12.02 -14.58 1.54
CA ALA A 177 10.71 -14.61 2.21
C ALA A 177 9.64 -15.32 1.37
N ILE A 178 9.69 -15.15 0.05
CA ILE A 178 8.73 -15.75 -0.90
C ILE A 178 9.06 -17.22 -1.17
N HIS A 179 10.33 -17.54 -1.41
CA HIS A 179 10.73 -18.87 -1.91
C HIS A 179 11.24 -19.83 -0.82
N GLY A 180 11.52 -19.33 0.37
CA GLY A 180 12.01 -20.14 1.50
C GLY A 180 13.27 -20.93 1.14
N GLU A 181 13.20 -22.26 1.24
CA GLU A 181 14.32 -23.17 0.99
C GLU A 181 14.69 -23.30 -0.50
N HIS A 182 13.83 -22.86 -1.42
CA HIS A 182 14.10 -22.89 -2.86
C HIS A 182 15.03 -21.74 -3.29
N VAL A 183 16.30 -21.83 -2.88
CA VAL A 183 17.31 -20.76 -3.05
C VAL A 183 17.53 -20.34 -4.50
N ASP A 184 17.48 -21.28 -5.46
CA ASP A 184 17.62 -20.96 -6.89
C ASP A 184 16.50 -20.05 -7.39
N LYS A 185 15.26 -20.28 -6.92
CA LYS A 185 14.12 -19.43 -7.22
C LYS A 185 14.19 -18.08 -6.51
N ALA A 186 14.72 -18.05 -5.28
CA ALA A 186 15.02 -16.79 -4.60
C ALA A 186 16.02 -15.94 -5.42
N ILE A 187 17.09 -16.55 -5.94
CA ILE A 187 18.08 -15.84 -6.75
C ILE A 187 17.50 -15.38 -8.10
N GLU A 188 16.63 -16.17 -8.73
CA GLU A 188 15.89 -15.76 -9.93
C GLU A 188 15.06 -14.50 -9.65
N THR A 189 14.22 -14.52 -8.60
CA THR A 189 13.41 -13.36 -8.21
C THR A 189 14.27 -12.15 -7.84
N TYR A 190 15.33 -12.33 -7.04
CA TYR A 190 16.25 -11.26 -6.68
C TYR A 190 16.86 -10.59 -7.92
N ASN A 191 17.26 -11.37 -8.93
CA ASN A 191 17.85 -10.83 -10.14
C ASN A 191 16.88 -9.93 -10.91
N PHE A 192 15.61 -10.29 -11.00
CA PHE A 192 14.62 -9.47 -11.70
C PHE A 192 14.16 -8.26 -10.87
N LEU A 193 14.06 -8.40 -9.55
CA LEU A 193 13.80 -7.29 -8.63
C LEU A 193 14.91 -6.24 -8.68
N SER A 194 16.17 -6.66 -8.55
CA SER A 194 17.33 -5.75 -8.52
C SER A 194 17.67 -5.16 -9.89
N LYS A 195 17.20 -5.77 -10.98
CA LYS A 195 17.18 -5.18 -12.33
C LYS A 195 15.94 -4.33 -12.60
N GLN A 196 15.08 -4.12 -11.59
CA GLN A 196 13.89 -3.26 -11.65
C GLN A 196 12.82 -3.70 -12.66
N TYR A 197 12.76 -4.98 -13.05
CA TYR A 197 11.70 -5.48 -13.95
C TYR A 197 10.30 -5.47 -13.31
N PHE A 198 10.25 -5.67 -12.00
CA PHE A 198 9.03 -5.57 -11.20
C PHE A 198 9.40 -5.24 -9.76
N ILE A 199 8.39 -4.88 -8.96
CA ILE A 199 8.50 -4.69 -7.53
C ILE A 199 7.27 -5.29 -6.83
N HIS A 200 7.46 -5.85 -5.64
CA HIS A 200 6.34 -6.27 -4.79
C HIS A 200 5.79 -5.07 -4.00
N ALA A 201 4.57 -5.20 -3.47
CA ALA A 201 3.94 -4.16 -2.66
C ALA A 201 4.84 -3.72 -1.49
N ALA A 202 4.72 -2.45 -1.07
CA ALA A 202 5.48 -1.87 0.03
C ALA A 202 5.44 -2.73 1.30
N GLN A 203 4.26 -3.25 1.64
CA GLN A 203 4.07 -4.13 2.79
C GLN A 203 4.93 -5.40 2.71
N THR A 204 5.10 -5.98 1.52
CA THR A 204 6.01 -7.13 1.31
C THR A 204 7.47 -6.74 1.54
N LEU A 205 7.89 -5.56 1.08
CA LEU A 205 9.27 -5.07 1.28
C LEU A 205 9.57 -4.87 2.77
N ASP A 206 8.61 -4.35 3.52
CA ASP A 206 8.74 -4.02 4.94
C ASP A 206 8.75 -5.26 5.84
N THR A 207 7.90 -6.27 5.55
CA THR A 207 7.67 -7.39 6.47
C THR A 207 8.33 -8.70 6.07
N ALA A 208 8.89 -8.80 4.86
CA ALA A 208 9.59 -9.99 4.40
C ALA A 208 10.66 -10.48 5.39
N CYS A 209 10.66 -11.78 5.68
CA CYS A 209 11.48 -12.50 6.65
C CYS A 209 11.31 -12.10 8.12
N THR A 210 10.49 -11.10 8.46
CA THR A 210 10.29 -10.67 9.84
C THR A 210 9.50 -11.68 10.67
N ILE A 211 9.40 -11.51 12.00
CA ILE A 211 8.59 -12.38 12.87
C ILE A 211 7.15 -12.50 12.35
N LYS A 212 6.53 -11.38 11.97
CA LYS A 212 5.17 -11.32 11.44
C LYS A 212 5.22 -10.87 9.99
N GLN A 213 5.48 -11.82 9.10
CA GLN A 213 5.55 -11.62 7.65
C GLN A 213 4.16 -11.44 7.05
N GLN A 214 3.49 -10.33 7.37
CA GLN A 214 2.22 -9.95 6.77
C GLN A 214 2.54 -9.17 5.49
N MET A 215 2.42 -9.79 4.33
CA MET A 215 2.89 -9.27 3.03
C MET A 215 1.79 -8.65 2.18
N ALA A 216 0.52 -8.96 2.48
CA ALA A 216 -0.62 -8.45 1.74
C ALA A 216 -1.03 -7.06 2.25
N SER A 217 -1.22 -6.09 1.36
CA SER A 217 -1.64 -4.76 1.77
C SER A 217 -3.15 -4.60 1.86
N SER A 218 -3.93 -5.33 1.06
CA SER A 218 -5.32 -4.98 0.80
C SER A 218 -6.30 -6.08 1.25
N PHE A 219 -7.32 -5.67 2.01
CA PHE A 219 -8.36 -6.52 2.58
C PHE A 219 -9.75 -6.02 2.21
N LEU A 220 -10.68 -6.94 1.94
CA LEU A 220 -12.08 -6.65 1.66
C LEU A 220 -12.97 -7.36 2.70
N LEU A 221 -13.71 -6.58 3.47
CA LEU A 221 -14.60 -7.06 4.51
C LEU A 221 -16.06 -6.86 4.10
N THR A 222 -16.91 -7.78 4.54
CA THR A 222 -18.36 -7.58 4.54
C THR A 222 -18.82 -7.47 5.99
N MET A 223 -19.67 -6.48 6.27
CA MET A 223 -20.27 -6.31 7.59
C MET A 223 -20.91 -7.62 8.05
N SER A 224 -20.51 -8.14 9.21
CA SER A 224 -20.92 -9.45 9.71
C SER A 224 -22.43 -9.57 9.90
N GLY A 225 -23.13 -8.46 10.16
CA GLY A 225 -24.59 -8.41 10.17
C GLY A 225 -25.17 -7.10 10.68
N ASP A 226 -26.48 -6.93 10.52
CA ASP A 226 -27.26 -5.80 11.05
C ASP A 226 -27.63 -6.01 12.54
N SER A 227 -26.59 -6.13 13.37
CA SER A 227 -26.68 -6.27 14.83
C SER A 227 -25.50 -5.57 15.52
N ILE A 228 -25.63 -5.27 16.82
CA ILE A 228 -24.51 -4.69 17.58
C ILE A 228 -23.31 -5.65 17.59
N ASP A 229 -23.55 -6.94 17.78
CA ASP A 229 -22.48 -7.94 17.77
C ASP A 229 -21.76 -7.98 16.41
N GLY A 230 -22.50 -7.94 15.30
CA GLY A 230 -21.91 -7.92 13.95
C GLY A 230 -21.13 -6.63 13.66
N ILE A 231 -21.62 -5.49 14.14
CA ILE A 231 -20.95 -4.19 14.01
C ILE A 231 -19.65 -4.16 14.81
N LEU A 232 -19.67 -4.68 16.05
CA LEU A 232 -18.50 -4.70 16.94
C LEU A 232 -17.45 -5.73 16.49
N ASP A 233 -17.87 -6.91 16.02
CA ASP A 233 -16.99 -7.91 15.43
C ASP A 233 -16.27 -7.35 14.19
N THR A 234 -17.00 -6.68 13.29
CA THR A 234 -16.39 -6.05 12.10
C THR A 234 -15.43 -4.91 12.49
N LEU A 235 -15.71 -4.18 13.58
CA LEU A 235 -14.84 -3.12 14.10
C LEU A 235 -13.54 -3.70 14.65
N GLU A 236 -13.63 -4.76 15.46
CA GLU A 236 -12.48 -5.48 16.02
C GLU A 236 -11.59 -6.04 14.91
N ARG A 237 -12.19 -6.72 13.92
CA ARG A 237 -11.48 -7.25 12.76
C ARG A 237 -10.76 -6.15 11.99
N SER A 238 -11.45 -5.03 11.75
CA SER A 238 -10.88 -3.88 11.03
C SER A 238 -9.71 -3.27 11.81
N ALA A 239 -9.85 -3.07 13.11
CA ALA A 239 -8.78 -2.60 13.99
C ALA A 239 -7.56 -3.52 13.97
N LEU A 240 -7.76 -4.84 14.04
CA LEU A 240 -6.66 -5.79 14.00
C LEU A 240 -5.92 -5.76 12.65
N LEU A 241 -6.63 -5.61 11.53
CA LEU A 241 -6.02 -5.49 10.20
C LEU A 241 -5.25 -4.17 10.04
N CYS A 242 -5.80 -3.05 10.50
CA CYS A 242 -5.11 -1.75 10.53
C CYS A 242 -3.84 -1.79 11.38
N HIS A 243 -3.83 -2.52 12.51
CA HIS A 243 -2.64 -2.71 13.35
C HIS A 243 -1.47 -3.32 12.57
N TYR A 244 -1.76 -4.18 11.58
CA TYR A 244 -0.77 -4.78 10.70
C TYR A 244 -0.55 -3.97 9.40
N ASN A 245 -0.96 -2.70 9.36
CA ASN A 245 -0.90 -1.81 8.19
C ASN A 245 -1.72 -2.33 6.99
N GLY A 246 -2.83 -3.01 7.24
CA GLY A 246 -3.77 -3.40 6.20
C GLY A 246 -4.64 -2.22 5.75
N GLU A 247 -4.76 -2.05 4.44
CA GLU A 247 -5.72 -1.18 3.79
C GLU A 247 -7.03 -1.95 3.57
N ILE A 248 -8.14 -1.36 3.98
CA ILE A 248 -9.43 -2.05 4.09
C ILE A 248 -10.46 -1.37 3.19
N GLY A 249 -11.12 -2.16 2.36
CA GLY A 249 -12.43 -1.82 1.81
C GLY A 249 -13.50 -2.62 2.56
N PHE A 250 -14.57 -1.97 3.05
CA PHE A 250 -15.69 -2.72 3.60
C PHE A 250 -17.04 -2.09 3.26
N ASN A 251 -18.07 -2.93 3.15
CA ASN A 251 -19.42 -2.47 2.85
C ASN A 251 -20.31 -2.40 4.09
N VAL A 252 -21.21 -1.42 4.10
CA VAL A 252 -22.21 -1.22 5.16
C VAL A 252 -23.64 -1.27 4.65
N HIS A 253 -23.85 -1.82 3.44
CA HIS A 253 -25.15 -1.88 2.75
C HIS A 253 -26.25 -2.56 3.55
N CYS A 254 -25.89 -3.51 4.42
CA CYS A 254 -26.84 -4.31 5.19
C CYS A 254 -27.33 -3.62 6.48
N ILE A 255 -26.67 -2.55 6.93
CA ILE A 255 -27.00 -1.89 8.19
C ILE A 255 -28.28 -1.08 8.04
N ARG A 256 -29.22 -1.23 8.97
CA ARG A 256 -30.50 -0.52 8.90
C ARG A 256 -30.34 1.00 8.96
N ALA A 257 -31.15 1.70 8.17
CA ALA A 257 -31.19 3.15 8.13
C ALA A 257 -31.74 3.77 9.43
N LYS A 258 -31.48 5.07 9.60
CA LYS A 258 -31.99 5.87 10.72
C LYS A 258 -33.51 5.76 10.87
N ASN A 259 -33.99 5.83 12.11
CA ASN A 259 -35.40 5.72 12.49
C ASN A 259 -36.06 4.34 12.23
N THR A 260 -35.28 3.31 11.87
CA THR A 260 -35.79 1.94 11.76
C THR A 260 -36.01 1.35 13.16
N PRO A 261 -37.18 0.78 13.49
CA PRO A 261 -37.45 0.18 14.80
C PRO A 261 -36.47 -0.94 15.17
N ILE A 262 -36.06 -1.00 16.43
CA ILE A 262 -35.20 -2.04 16.96
C ILE A 262 -36.04 -3.00 17.81
N ARG A 263 -36.13 -4.26 17.36
CA ARG A 263 -36.81 -5.32 18.11
C ARG A 263 -36.12 -5.53 19.46
N GLY A 264 -36.89 -5.56 20.54
CA GLY A 264 -36.42 -5.89 21.89
C GLY A 264 -36.07 -4.68 22.77
N THR A 265 -35.57 -3.58 22.20
CA THR A 265 -35.24 -2.37 22.98
C THR A 265 -36.35 -1.31 23.00
N GLY A 266 -37.31 -1.41 22.07
CA GLY A 266 -38.38 -0.40 21.90
C GLY A 266 -37.89 0.94 21.33
N GLY A 267 -36.60 1.05 21.00
CA GLY A 267 -36.00 2.24 20.39
C GLY A 267 -35.96 2.18 18.87
N VAL A 268 -35.35 3.21 18.29
CA VAL A 268 -35.10 3.33 16.84
C VAL A 268 -33.60 3.40 16.55
N SER A 269 -33.21 2.99 15.35
CA SER A 269 -31.82 3.06 14.86
C SER A 269 -31.35 4.50 14.70
N ASN A 270 -30.09 4.75 15.05
CA ASN A 270 -29.42 6.03 14.79
C ASN A 270 -28.81 6.11 13.37
N GLY A 271 -28.89 5.04 12.58
CA GLY A 271 -28.38 4.97 11.21
C GLY A 271 -26.85 4.80 11.12
N LEU A 272 -26.31 5.05 9.93
CA LEU A 272 -24.90 4.81 9.61
C LEU A 272 -23.92 5.76 10.31
N VAL A 273 -24.28 7.04 10.50
CA VAL A 273 -23.34 8.10 10.92
C VAL A 273 -22.65 7.80 12.26
N PRO A 274 -23.35 7.47 13.36
CA PRO A 274 -22.69 7.21 14.64
C PRO A 274 -21.82 5.95 14.61
N MET A 275 -22.25 4.93 13.86
CA MET A 275 -21.46 3.71 13.66
C MET A 275 -20.14 4.04 12.96
N LEU A 276 -20.20 4.72 11.81
CA LEU A 276 -19.01 5.07 11.03
C LEU A 276 -18.06 6.00 11.79
N LYS A 277 -18.59 6.82 12.69
CA LYS A 277 -17.76 7.62 13.60
C LYS A 277 -16.97 6.76 14.60
N ALA A 278 -17.54 5.68 15.11
CA ALA A 278 -16.81 4.75 15.96
C ALA A 278 -15.64 4.09 15.21
N TYR A 279 -15.86 3.73 13.93
CA TYR A 279 -14.80 3.23 13.05
C TYR A 279 -13.71 4.29 12.83
N ASN A 280 -14.09 5.53 12.52
CA ASN A 280 -13.16 6.65 12.36
C ASN A 280 -12.23 6.81 13.57
N THR A 281 -12.79 6.84 14.79
CA THR A 281 -11.99 6.98 16.02
C THR A 281 -11.13 5.74 16.29
N SER A 282 -11.62 4.54 15.97
CA SER A 282 -10.85 3.30 16.12
C SER A 282 -9.60 3.29 15.25
N ILE A 283 -9.71 3.70 13.97
CA ILE A 283 -8.58 3.78 13.03
C ILE A 283 -7.51 4.72 13.58
N ALA A 284 -7.89 5.94 13.98
CA ALA A 284 -6.96 6.93 14.54
C ALA A 284 -6.22 6.42 15.80
N THR A 285 -6.81 5.48 16.54
CA THR A 285 -6.20 4.90 17.74
C THR A 285 -5.18 3.81 17.40
N VAL A 286 -5.40 3.06 16.32
CA VAL A 286 -4.62 1.85 15.99
C VAL A 286 -3.55 2.11 14.93
N SER A 287 -3.76 3.09 14.05
CA SER A 287 -2.80 3.50 13.04
C SER A 287 -1.46 3.90 13.69
N ARG A 288 -0.37 3.28 13.25
CA ARG A 288 0.97 3.54 13.79
C ARG A 288 1.41 4.95 13.39
N SER A 289 1.75 5.78 14.38
CA SER A 289 2.24 7.15 14.16
C SER A 289 3.36 7.17 13.11
N GLY A 290 3.14 7.90 12.00
CA GLY A 290 4.14 8.12 10.94
C GLY A 290 3.94 7.36 9.61
N LYS A 291 2.96 6.45 9.49
CA LYS A 291 2.56 5.84 8.19
C LYS A 291 1.03 5.85 8.02
N ASN A 292 0.56 6.38 6.89
CA ASN A 292 -0.83 6.42 6.37
C ASN A 292 -1.95 6.51 7.43
N GLU A 293 -2.40 7.74 7.71
CA GLU A 293 -3.50 8.03 8.66
C GLU A 293 -4.86 7.49 8.18
N GLU A 294 -5.05 7.40 6.85
CA GLU A 294 -6.29 6.92 6.22
C GLU A 294 -6.07 5.51 5.65
N GLN A 295 -6.71 4.49 6.23
CA GLN A 295 -6.52 3.08 5.84
C GLN A 295 -7.82 2.39 5.42
N ILE A 296 -8.96 3.08 5.49
CA ILE A 296 -10.29 2.47 5.32
C ILE A 296 -11.10 3.20 4.26
N THR A 297 -11.71 2.45 3.35
CA THR A 297 -12.76 2.91 2.43
C THR A 297 -14.07 2.20 2.73
N VAL A 298 -15.12 2.98 2.99
CA VAL A 298 -16.46 2.51 3.28
C VAL A 298 -17.31 2.54 2.00
N TYR A 299 -17.93 1.42 1.65
CA TYR A 299 -18.79 1.28 0.49
C TYR A 299 -20.26 1.31 0.87
N LEU A 300 -21.05 2.12 0.14
CA LEU A 300 -22.51 2.19 0.27
C LEU A 300 -23.20 2.15 -1.11
N GLU A 301 -24.29 1.39 -1.26
CA GLU A 301 -25.12 1.45 -2.47
C GLU A 301 -26.03 2.70 -2.44
N PRO A 302 -26.21 3.41 -3.57
CA PRO A 302 -26.89 4.72 -3.60
C PRO A 302 -28.40 4.68 -3.33
N TRP A 303 -29.02 3.50 -3.22
CA TRP A 303 -30.42 3.36 -2.78
C TRP A 303 -30.57 3.42 -1.27
N HIS A 304 -29.50 3.34 -0.48
CA HIS A 304 -29.60 3.30 0.97
C HIS A 304 -30.20 4.59 1.53
N ALA A 305 -31.12 4.48 2.50
CA ALA A 305 -31.86 5.65 2.97
C ALA A 305 -31.02 6.72 3.69
N ASP A 306 -29.87 6.34 4.27
CA ASP A 306 -28.90 7.27 4.87
C ASP A 306 -27.86 7.81 3.87
N ILE A 307 -28.09 7.71 2.54
CA ILE A 307 -27.10 8.10 1.52
C ILE A 307 -26.69 9.57 1.60
N PHE A 308 -27.61 10.47 1.93
CA PHE A 308 -27.31 11.90 2.02
C PHE A 308 -26.36 12.21 3.17
N GLU A 309 -26.64 11.65 4.35
CA GLU A 309 -25.78 11.78 5.52
C GLU A 309 -24.44 11.09 5.33
N PHE A 310 -24.41 9.94 4.65
CA PHE A 310 -23.18 9.24 4.29
C PHE A 310 -22.26 10.11 3.43
N LEU A 311 -22.80 10.76 2.39
CA LEU A 311 -22.04 11.64 1.52
C LEU A 311 -21.50 12.89 2.27
N ASP A 312 -22.19 13.34 3.31
CA ASP A 312 -21.82 14.52 4.11
C ASP A 312 -20.67 14.24 5.10
N LEU A 313 -20.31 12.97 5.36
CA LEU A 313 -19.35 12.56 6.40
C LEU A 313 -17.93 13.12 6.22
N LYS A 314 -17.45 13.22 4.97
CA LYS A 314 -16.09 13.69 4.65
C LYS A 314 -15.99 15.21 4.56
N ARG A 315 -17.12 15.92 4.42
CA ARG A 315 -17.11 17.36 4.13
C ARG A 315 -16.50 18.15 5.29
N SER A 316 -15.69 19.14 4.94
CA SER A 316 -15.00 19.96 5.93
C SER A 316 -15.94 20.86 6.74
N ILE A 317 -17.00 21.36 6.09
CA ILE A 317 -17.99 22.28 6.66
C ILE A 317 -19.15 21.48 7.27
N GLY A 318 -19.62 21.91 8.45
CA GLY A 318 -20.78 21.36 9.16
C GLY A 318 -20.45 20.91 10.58
N GLU A 319 -21.39 20.24 11.23
CA GLU A 319 -21.24 19.81 12.63
C GLU A 319 -20.24 18.65 12.74
N GLU A 320 -19.14 18.87 13.46
CA GLU A 320 -18.08 17.86 13.67
C GLU A 320 -18.61 16.55 14.27
N LYS A 321 -19.70 16.61 15.05
CA LYS A 321 -20.32 15.41 15.60
C LYS A 321 -20.82 14.44 14.54
N LEU A 322 -21.15 14.95 13.35
CA LEU A 322 -21.67 14.23 12.19
C LEU A 322 -20.60 14.03 11.10
N ARG A 323 -19.31 14.08 11.47
CA ARG A 323 -18.18 13.91 10.54
C ARG A 323 -17.33 12.71 10.91
N ALA A 324 -16.76 12.09 9.88
CA ALA A 324 -15.79 11.01 9.98
C ALA A 324 -14.79 11.21 8.84
N LYS A 325 -13.77 12.02 9.11
CA LYS A 325 -12.85 12.56 8.09
C LYS A 325 -11.63 11.67 7.83
N ASP A 326 -11.36 10.68 8.66
CA ASP A 326 -10.14 9.84 8.57
C ASP A 326 -10.38 8.55 7.74
N MET A 327 -11.53 8.47 7.07
CA MET A 327 -11.91 7.40 6.16
C MET A 327 -12.19 7.93 4.76
N PHE A 328 -12.10 7.07 3.77
CA PHE A 328 -12.61 7.29 2.42
C PHE A 328 -14.00 6.69 2.27
N TYR A 329 -14.73 7.20 1.29
CA TYR A 329 -16.09 6.79 0.99
C TYR A 329 -16.20 6.41 -0.48
N ALA A 330 -17.00 5.40 -0.77
CA ALA A 330 -17.22 4.89 -2.11
C ALA A 330 -18.68 4.50 -2.31
N LEU A 331 -19.17 4.72 -3.52
CA LEU A 331 -20.47 4.27 -3.97
C LEU A 331 -20.33 2.95 -4.74
N TRP A 332 -21.10 1.96 -4.32
CA TRP A 332 -21.25 0.69 -5.03
C TRP A 332 -22.50 0.76 -5.90
N THR A 333 -22.33 1.31 -7.10
CA THR A 333 -23.42 1.87 -7.91
C THR A 333 -24.02 0.83 -8.87
N PRO A 334 -25.31 0.49 -8.76
CA PRO A 334 -26.00 -0.34 -9.75
C PRO A 334 -26.23 0.43 -11.07
N ASP A 335 -26.26 -0.29 -12.20
CA ASP A 335 -26.52 0.25 -13.54
C ASP A 335 -27.87 0.99 -13.57
N LEU A 336 -28.88 0.48 -12.86
CA LEU A 336 -30.21 1.07 -12.75
C LEU A 336 -30.19 2.51 -12.21
N PHE A 337 -29.32 2.83 -11.24
CA PHE A 337 -29.21 4.20 -10.74
C PHE A 337 -28.76 5.15 -11.84
N MET A 338 -27.73 4.77 -12.60
CA MET A 338 -27.23 5.57 -13.73
C MET A 338 -28.27 5.71 -14.83
N GLN A 339 -29.06 4.66 -15.10
CA GLN A 339 -30.18 4.74 -16.02
C GLN A 339 -31.23 5.74 -15.56
N ARG A 340 -31.63 5.71 -14.28
CA ARG A 340 -32.59 6.68 -13.72
C ARG A 340 -32.06 8.12 -13.75
N VAL A 341 -30.76 8.33 -13.55
CA VAL A 341 -30.11 9.65 -13.72
C VAL A 341 -30.22 10.14 -15.16
N PHE A 342 -29.94 9.26 -16.14
CA PHE A 342 -30.03 9.58 -17.56
C PHE A 342 -31.46 9.95 -17.97
N ASP A 343 -32.42 9.11 -17.60
CA ASP A 343 -33.85 9.22 -17.95
C ASP A 343 -34.63 10.29 -17.15
N ASP A 344 -33.98 11.00 -16.22
CA ASP A 344 -34.63 11.93 -15.28
C ASP A 344 -35.72 11.28 -14.41
N GLY A 345 -35.50 10.00 -14.12
CA GLY A 345 -36.41 9.16 -13.34
C GLY A 345 -36.34 9.43 -11.84
N ASP A 346 -37.33 8.91 -11.14
CA ASP A 346 -37.34 8.91 -9.69
C ASP A 346 -36.39 7.84 -9.14
N TRP A 347 -35.88 8.04 -7.93
CA TRP A 347 -35.02 7.12 -7.21
C TRP A 347 -35.56 6.94 -5.79
N SER A 348 -35.76 5.69 -5.41
CA SER A 348 -36.37 5.30 -4.14
C SER A 348 -35.30 4.93 -3.12
N LEU A 349 -35.29 5.63 -2.01
CA LEU A 349 -34.39 5.41 -0.90
C LEU A 349 -35.00 4.39 0.07
N MET A 350 -34.29 3.28 0.27
CA MET A 350 -34.77 2.10 0.97
C MET A 350 -33.91 1.77 2.19
N CYS A 351 -34.54 1.15 3.19
CA CYS A 351 -33.83 0.56 4.32
C CYS A 351 -33.60 -0.94 4.04
N PRO A 352 -32.38 -1.49 4.20
CA PRO A 352 -32.11 -2.91 3.93
C PRO A 352 -32.94 -3.85 4.81
N HIS A 353 -33.35 -3.40 6.01
CA HIS A 353 -34.25 -4.16 6.88
C HIS A 353 -35.66 -4.30 6.29
N GLU A 354 -36.13 -3.27 5.57
CA GLU A 354 -37.45 -3.24 4.93
C GLU A 354 -37.40 -3.78 3.51
N CYS A 355 -36.24 -3.83 2.88
CA CYS A 355 -36.01 -4.31 1.52
C CYS A 355 -34.84 -5.31 1.52
N PRO A 356 -35.02 -6.50 2.14
CA PRO A 356 -33.96 -7.49 2.20
C PRO A 356 -33.62 -8.01 0.79
N GLU A 357 -32.48 -8.69 0.68
CA GLU A 357 -31.98 -9.32 -0.55
C GLU A 357 -31.44 -8.36 -1.64
N LEU A 358 -31.70 -7.05 -1.56
CA LEU A 358 -31.13 -6.08 -2.52
C LEU A 358 -29.59 -6.14 -2.57
N ILE A 359 -28.96 -6.38 -1.42
CA ILE A 359 -27.51 -6.50 -1.28
C ILE A 359 -26.95 -7.80 -1.89
N GLU A 360 -27.79 -8.81 -2.09
CA GLU A 360 -27.41 -10.09 -2.68
C GLU A 360 -27.71 -10.15 -4.19
N ALA A 361 -28.51 -9.23 -4.71
CA ALA A 361 -28.88 -9.17 -6.13
C ALA A 361 -28.02 -8.17 -6.91
N TYR A 362 -27.75 -8.43 -8.18
CA TYR A 362 -27.13 -7.48 -9.12
C TYR A 362 -27.75 -7.60 -10.53
N GLY A 363 -27.53 -6.60 -11.38
CA GLY A 363 -28.06 -6.54 -12.73
C GLY A 363 -29.59 -6.70 -12.77
N LYS A 364 -30.09 -7.59 -13.64
CA LYS A 364 -31.53 -7.78 -13.85
C LYS A 364 -32.26 -8.25 -12.58
N GLU A 365 -31.63 -9.09 -11.78
CA GLU A 365 -32.23 -9.57 -10.53
C GLU A 365 -32.44 -8.41 -9.55
N PHE A 366 -31.45 -7.53 -9.44
CA PHE A 366 -31.55 -6.30 -8.66
C PHE A 366 -32.65 -5.39 -9.18
N GLU A 367 -32.73 -5.16 -10.49
CA GLU A 367 -33.77 -4.32 -11.11
C GLU A 367 -35.18 -4.82 -10.82
N ILE A 368 -35.42 -6.13 -10.97
CA ILE A 368 -36.72 -6.75 -10.68
C ILE A 368 -37.07 -6.57 -9.20
N LEU A 369 -36.12 -6.86 -8.31
CA LEU A 369 -36.33 -6.79 -6.87
C LEU A 369 -36.58 -5.36 -6.40
N TYR A 370 -35.76 -4.42 -6.85
CA TYR A 370 -35.87 -3.00 -6.53
C TYR A 370 -37.20 -2.42 -7.00
N THR A 371 -37.57 -2.63 -8.26
CA THR A 371 -38.84 -2.12 -8.81
C THR A 371 -40.07 -2.79 -8.19
N ARG A 372 -39.96 -4.04 -7.73
CA ARG A 372 -41.00 -4.69 -6.92
C ARG A 372 -41.21 -3.94 -5.61
N TYR A 373 -40.14 -3.65 -4.87
CA TYR A 373 -40.24 -2.90 -3.61
C TYR A 373 -40.76 -1.46 -3.82
N GLU A 374 -40.40 -0.80 -4.93
CA GLU A 374 -41.01 0.47 -5.31
C GLU A 374 -42.54 0.36 -5.47
N LYS A 375 -43.02 -0.67 -6.19
CA LYS A 375 -44.47 -0.91 -6.40
C LYS A 375 -45.22 -1.27 -5.11
N GLU A 376 -44.56 -1.96 -4.19
CA GLU A 376 -45.09 -2.28 -2.86
C GLU A 376 -45.09 -1.06 -1.92
N GLY A 377 -44.53 0.09 -2.32
CA GLY A 377 -44.42 1.28 -1.48
C GLY A 377 -43.40 1.14 -0.35
N ARG A 378 -42.45 0.20 -0.46
CA ARG A 378 -41.44 -0.09 0.57
C ARG A 378 -40.21 0.80 0.41
N PHE A 379 -40.40 2.11 0.49
CA PHE A 379 -39.31 3.08 0.48
C PHE A 379 -39.56 4.17 1.53
N ARG A 380 -38.48 4.74 2.06
CA ARG A 380 -38.55 5.82 3.06
C ARG A 380 -38.76 7.18 2.43
N LYS A 381 -38.14 7.40 1.26
CA LYS A 381 -38.20 8.65 0.53
C LYS A 381 -38.02 8.37 -0.95
N GLN A 382 -38.70 9.11 -1.80
CA GLN A 382 -38.46 9.10 -3.24
C GLN A 382 -37.97 10.49 -3.66
N ILE A 383 -36.95 10.54 -4.50
CA ILE A 383 -36.28 11.76 -4.97
C ILE A 383 -36.07 11.68 -6.48
N LYS A 384 -35.66 12.78 -7.12
CA LYS A 384 -35.11 12.68 -8.48
C LYS A 384 -33.72 12.07 -8.42
N ALA A 385 -33.43 11.11 -9.30
CA ALA A 385 -32.11 10.49 -9.39
C ALA A 385 -31.03 11.55 -9.69
N ARG A 386 -31.35 12.55 -10.52
CA ARG A 386 -30.47 13.66 -10.85
C ARG A 386 -30.10 14.53 -9.65
N ASP A 387 -31.01 14.73 -8.69
CA ASP A 387 -30.70 15.52 -7.49
C ASP A 387 -29.60 14.86 -6.65
N LEU A 388 -29.69 13.53 -6.47
CA LEU A 388 -28.65 12.76 -5.78
C LEU A 388 -27.34 12.78 -6.58
N TRP A 389 -27.42 12.63 -7.90
CA TRP A 389 -26.22 12.68 -8.77
C TRP A 389 -25.51 14.04 -8.71
N LEU A 390 -26.25 15.14 -8.75
CA LEU A 390 -25.69 16.49 -8.61
C LEU A 390 -24.97 16.64 -7.27
N LEU A 391 -25.57 16.17 -6.18
CA LEU A 391 -24.92 16.18 -4.87
C LEU A 391 -23.64 15.35 -4.84
N ILE A 392 -23.65 14.14 -5.42
CA ILE A 392 -22.46 13.28 -5.52
C ILE A 392 -21.32 14.02 -6.23
N THR A 393 -21.61 14.62 -7.39
CA THR A 393 -20.60 15.36 -8.17
C THR A 393 -20.08 16.60 -7.44
N GLN A 394 -20.95 17.30 -6.71
CA GLN A 394 -20.54 18.44 -5.89
C GLN A 394 -19.59 18.01 -4.77
N ILE A 395 -19.88 16.91 -4.08
CA ILE A 395 -19.04 16.43 -2.98
C ILE A 395 -17.71 15.86 -3.49
N GLN A 396 -17.70 15.24 -4.68
CA GLN A 396 -16.46 14.87 -5.36
C GLN A 396 -15.60 16.09 -5.68
N PHE A 397 -16.22 17.20 -6.11
CA PHE A 397 -15.49 18.44 -6.33
C PHE A 397 -14.93 19.04 -5.02
N GLU A 398 -15.69 18.97 -3.93
CA GLU A 398 -15.29 19.50 -2.62
C GLU A 398 -14.21 18.65 -1.92
N THR A 399 -14.24 17.32 -2.07
CA THR A 399 -13.47 16.39 -1.22
C THR A 399 -12.64 15.36 -1.99
N GLY A 400 -12.80 15.24 -3.31
CA GLY A 400 -12.23 14.16 -4.11
C GLY A 400 -12.92 12.80 -3.97
N THR A 401 -13.95 12.70 -3.12
CA THR A 401 -14.73 11.48 -2.84
C THR A 401 -16.24 11.79 -2.82
N PRO A 402 -17.16 10.80 -2.91
CA PRO A 402 -16.94 9.36 -2.92
C PRO A 402 -16.30 8.85 -4.21
N TYR A 403 -15.58 7.73 -4.13
CA TYR A 403 -15.29 6.93 -5.32
C TYR A 403 -16.59 6.38 -5.93
N ILE A 404 -16.60 6.09 -7.22
CA ILE A 404 -17.74 5.46 -7.89
C ILE A 404 -17.26 4.15 -8.48
N VAL A 405 -17.85 3.05 -8.04
CA VAL A 405 -17.55 1.72 -8.54
C VAL A 405 -18.85 1.06 -8.99
N PHE A 406 -18.88 0.57 -10.23
CA PHE A 406 -20.10 0.02 -10.84
C PHE A 406 -20.32 -1.44 -10.42
N LYS A 407 -21.26 -1.65 -9.51
CA LYS A 407 -21.65 -2.94 -8.92
C LYS A 407 -21.87 -4.01 -9.98
N ASP A 408 -22.67 -3.69 -10.99
CA ASP A 408 -23.12 -4.68 -11.97
C ASP A 408 -22.01 -5.06 -12.95
N HIS A 409 -21.14 -4.12 -13.32
CA HIS A 409 -19.94 -4.43 -14.10
C HIS A 409 -18.95 -5.29 -13.32
N CYS A 410 -18.74 -4.99 -12.04
CA CYS A 410 -17.88 -5.78 -11.16
C CYS A 410 -18.38 -7.22 -11.06
N ASN A 411 -19.67 -7.39 -10.77
CA ASN A 411 -20.26 -8.73 -10.65
C ASN A 411 -20.32 -9.47 -11.98
N ARG A 412 -20.84 -8.86 -13.06
CA ARG A 412 -21.02 -9.49 -14.40
C ARG A 412 -19.73 -9.86 -15.12
N LYS A 413 -18.57 -9.35 -14.69
CA LYS A 413 -17.27 -9.65 -15.31
C LYS A 413 -16.30 -10.37 -14.39
N SER A 414 -16.70 -10.68 -13.16
CA SER A 414 -15.83 -11.37 -12.21
C SER A 414 -15.80 -12.87 -12.45
N ASN A 415 -14.61 -13.46 -12.37
CA ASN A 415 -14.46 -14.92 -12.33
C ASN A 415 -14.94 -15.53 -10.98
N HIS A 416 -15.33 -14.69 -10.01
CA HIS A 416 -15.87 -15.10 -8.70
C HIS A 416 -17.42 -15.11 -8.68
N GLN A 417 -18.09 -14.95 -9.82
CA GLN A 417 -19.56 -14.95 -9.91
C GLN A 417 -20.24 -16.15 -9.25
N ASN A 418 -19.59 -17.31 -9.29
CA ASN A 418 -20.09 -18.56 -8.75
C ASN A 418 -20.06 -18.61 -7.21
N LEU A 419 -19.39 -17.67 -6.54
CA LEU A 419 -19.29 -17.59 -5.07
C LEU A 419 -20.45 -16.80 -4.45
N GLY A 420 -21.07 -15.92 -5.23
CA GLY A 420 -22.12 -15.00 -4.79
C GLY A 420 -21.80 -13.56 -5.19
N THR A 421 -22.66 -12.63 -4.75
CA THR A 421 -22.55 -11.23 -5.12
C THR A 421 -21.41 -10.55 -4.37
N ILE A 422 -20.55 -9.89 -5.13
CA ILE A 422 -19.47 -9.04 -4.64
C ILE A 422 -20.06 -7.69 -4.22
N LYS A 423 -19.75 -7.28 -2.99
CA LYS A 423 -20.40 -6.16 -2.30
C LYS A 423 -19.55 -4.89 -2.21
N CYS A 424 -18.25 -4.97 -2.43
CA CYS A 424 -17.35 -3.82 -2.42
C CYS A 424 -16.05 -4.10 -3.18
N SER A 425 -15.22 -3.06 -3.29
CA SER A 425 -13.84 -3.15 -3.78
C SER A 425 -12.84 -2.83 -2.64
N SER A 426 -11.53 -2.90 -2.92
CA SER A 426 -10.45 -2.52 -2.00
C SER A 426 -10.47 -1.04 -1.63
N PHE A 427 -9.59 -0.64 -0.71
CA PHE A 427 -9.29 0.75 -0.40
C PHE A 427 -9.08 1.63 -1.65
N SER A 428 -8.24 1.19 -2.59
CA SER A 428 -7.93 1.91 -3.84
C SER A 428 -8.84 1.57 -5.03
N THR A 429 -9.97 0.88 -4.79
CA THR A 429 -11.02 0.54 -5.77
C THR A 429 -10.64 -0.42 -6.91
N GLU A 430 -9.43 -0.97 -6.91
CA GLU A 430 -8.88 -1.81 -7.98
C GLU A 430 -9.13 -3.32 -7.81
N ILE A 431 -9.37 -3.80 -6.58
CA ILE A 431 -9.57 -5.22 -6.29
C ILE A 431 -11.06 -5.54 -6.12
N VAL A 432 -11.57 -6.39 -6.98
CA VAL A 432 -12.96 -6.87 -6.94
C VAL A 432 -12.95 -8.36 -6.60
N GLN A 433 -13.14 -8.67 -5.31
CA GLN A 433 -13.16 -10.05 -4.81
C GLN A 433 -14.38 -10.29 -3.93
N TYR A 434 -14.87 -11.52 -3.95
CA TYR A 434 -15.93 -11.97 -3.05
C TYR A 434 -15.49 -11.92 -1.58
N SER A 435 -16.36 -11.42 -0.71
CA SER A 435 -16.21 -11.47 0.75
C SER A 435 -17.58 -11.72 1.39
N SER A 436 -17.57 -12.28 2.60
CA SER A 436 -18.77 -12.56 3.40
C SER A 436 -18.47 -12.34 4.88
N SER A 437 -19.40 -12.68 5.78
CA SER A 437 -19.15 -12.68 7.23
C SER A 437 -18.03 -13.63 7.65
N ASP A 438 -17.81 -14.70 6.86
CA ASP A 438 -16.91 -15.80 7.19
C ASP A 438 -15.64 -15.78 6.33
N GLU A 439 -15.61 -14.95 5.28
CA GLU A 439 -14.48 -14.82 4.35
C GLU A 439 -14.09 -13.36 4.17
N ILE A 440 -12.87 -13.02 4.60
CA ILE A 440 -12.26 -11.72 4.35
C ILE A 440 -11.34 -11.89 3.13
N ALA A 441 -11.67 -11.25 2.02
CA ALA A 441 -10.83 -11.30 0.83
C ALA A 441 -9.52 -10.56 1.08
N MET A 442 -8.41 -11.11 0.58
CA MET A 442 -7.08 -10.53 0.72
C MET A 442 -6.35 -10.70 -0.62
N CYS A 443 -5.61 -9.66 -1.02
CA CYS A 443 -4.88 -9.67 -2.27
C CYS A 443 -3.39 -9.39 -2.08
N ASN A 444 -2.54 -10.28 -2.60
CA ASN A 444 -1.12 -10.00 -2.77
C ASN A 444 -0.92 -9.30 -4.12
N THR A 445 -0.16 -8.19 -4.13
CA THR A 445 0.03 -7.38 -5.32
C THR A 445 1.51 -7.16 -5.67
N ALA A 446 1.78 -6.99 -6.96
CA ALA A 446 3.07 -6.60 -7.49
C ALA A 446 2.89 -5.76 -8.76
N SER A 447 3.85 -4.90 -9.06
CA SER A 447 3.82 -4.00 -10.21
C SER A 447 4.98 -4.32 -11.15
N ILE A 448 4.67 -4.48 -12.45
CA ILE A 448 5.66 -4.71 -13.51
C ILE A 448 6.03 -3.38 -14.15
N ALA A 449 7.33 -3.09 -14.22
CA ALA A 449 7.87 -1.84 -14.76
C ALA A 449 7.91 -1.89 -16.29
N VAL A 450 6.89 -1.33 -16.95
CA VAL A 450 6.68 -1.49 -18.40
C VAL A 450 7.74 -0.76 -19.23
N ASN A 451 8.34 0.29 -18.68
CA ASN A 451 9.46 1.01 -19.27
C ASN A 451 10.67 0.09 -19.53
N MET A 452 10.86 -0.96 -18.72
CA MET A 452 11.98 -1.91 -18.85
C MET A 452 11.89 -2.83 -20.09
N PHE A 453 10.76 -2.84 -20.79
CA PHE A 453 10.57 -3.64 -22.01
C PHE A 453 10.61 -2.79 -23.29
N VAL A 454 10.90 -1.49 -23.18
CA VAL A 454 11.01 -0.59 -24.32
C VAL A 454 12.46 -0.58 -24.82
N ASN A 455 12.65 -0.87 -26.10
CA ASN A 455 13.90 -0.60 -26.79
C ASN A 455 13.83 0.80 -27.43
N SER A 456 14.50 1.78 -26.84
CA SER A 456 14.47 3.18 -27.31
C SER A 456 15.05 3.36 -28.71
N THR A 457 16.13 2.64 -29.05
CA THR A 457 16.78 2.70 -30.36
C THR A 457 15.89 2.16 -31.48
N LYS A 458 15.27 1.00 -31.25
CA LYS A 458 14.38 0.35 -32.23
C LYS A 458 12.94 0.86 -32.17
N ARG A 459 12.58 1.59 -31.11
CA ARG A 459 11.20 2.01 -30.78
C ARG A 459 10.21 0.84 -30.75
N THR A 460 10.65 -0.30 -30.22
CA THR A 460 9.85 -1.53 -30.11
C THR A 460 9.60 -1.89 -28.65
N PHE A 461 8.49 -2.58 -28.40
CA PHE A 461 8.16 -3.13 -27.08
C PHE A 461 8.34 -4.66 -27.06
N ASP A 462 9.06 -5.18 -26.07
CA ASP A 462 9.33 -6.61 -25.93
C ASP A 462 8.22 -7.34 -25.15
N PHE A 463 7.19 -7.76 -25.87
CA PHE A 463 6.09 -8.54 -25.30
C PHE A 463 6.50 -9.94 -24.85
N TYR A 464 7.57 -10.52 -25.42
CA TYR A 464 8.05 -11.85 -25.01
C TYR A 464 8.70 -11.79 -23.64
N LYS A 465 9.54 -10.78 -23.39
CA LYS A 465 10.13 -10.53 -22.08
C LYS A 465 9.06 -10.15 -21.06
N LEU A 466 8.07 -9.32 -21.42
CA LEU A 466 6.94 -9.03 -20.52
C LEU A 466 6.20 -10.31 -20.11
N LYS A 467 5.93 -11.21 -21.06
CA LYS A 467 5.29 -12.51 -20.79
C LYS A 467 6.12 -13.37 -19.84
N GLU A 468 7.45 -13.40 -19.99
CA GLU A 468 8.36 -14.11 -19.08
C GLU A 468 8.26 -13.54 -17.66
N ILE A 469 8.40 -12.22 -17.51
CA ILE A 469 8.32 -11.55 -16.20
C ILE A 469 6.94 -11.74 -15.56
N ALA A 470 5.86 -11.62 -16.32
CA ALA A 470 4.50 -11.81 -15.82
C ALA A 470 4.27 -13.22 -15.25
N LYS A 471 4.91 -14.25 -15.81
CA LYS A 471 4.87 -15.63 -15.26
C LYS A 471 5.61 -15.74 -13.94
N ILE A 472 6.78 -15.12 -13.83
CA ILE A 472 7.58 -15.11 -12.60
C ILE A 472 6.84 -14.37 -11.49
N VAL A 473 6.27 -13.20 -11.80
CA VAL A 473 5.47 -12.43 -10.84
C VAL A 473 4.24 -13.22 -10.38
N THR A 474 3.53 -13.89 -11.29
CA THR A 474 2.40 -14.76 -10.92
C THR A 474 2.85 -15.89 -9.98
N TYR A 475 3.96 -16.56 -10.27
CA TYR A 475 4.49 -17.61 -9.41
C TYR A 475 4.89 -17.08 -8.01
N ASN A 476 5.52 -15.91 -7.95
CA ASN A 476 5.90 -15.28 -6.69
C ASN A 476 4.65 -14.94 -5.86
N LEU A 477 3.64 -14.30 -6.47
CA LEU A 477 2.40 -13.92 -5.78
C LEU A 477 1.64 -15.13 -5.27
N ASP A 478 1.62 -16.23 -6.03
CA ASP A 478 1.03 -17.49 -5.58
C ASP A 478 1.79 -18.07 -4.38
N LYS A 479 3.13 -18.09 -4.40
CA LYS A 479 3.94 -18.54 -3.26
C LYS A 479 3.80 -17.65 -2.03
N MET A 480 3.57 -16.36 -2.22
CA MET A 480 3.31 -15.44 -1.12
C MET A 480 2.05 -15.82 -0.34
N ILE A 481 1.03 -16.41 -0.97
CA ILE A 481 -0.18 -16.87 -0.28
C ILE A 481 0.19 -17.88 0.81
N ASP A 482 1.06 -18.84 0.51
CA ASP A 482 1.45 -19.88 1.46
C ASP A 482 2.45 -19.37 2.50
N ALA A 483 3.27 -18.37 2.14
CA ALA A 483 4.29 -17.80 3.01
C ALA A 483 3.79 -16.65 3.90
N ASN A 484 2.56 -16.17 3.71
CA ASN A 484 2.00 -15.04 4.42
C ASN A 484 1.59 -15.37 5.88
N PHE A 485 1.77 -14.39 6.76
CA PHE A 485 1.14 -14.39 8.08
C PHE A 485 -0.28 -13.81 7.96
N TYR A 486 -1.26 -14.56 8.45
CA TYR A 486 -2.67 -14.17 8.43
C TYR A 486 -3.10 -13.68 9.82
N PRO A 487 -3.46 -12.38 9.98
CA PRO A 487 -3.93 -11.84 11.26
C PRO A 487 -5.24 -12.47 11.74
N LEU A 488 -6.09 -12.88 10.80
CA LEU A 488 -7.44 -13.39 11.04
C LEU A 488 -7.63 -14.72 10.30
N PRO A 489 -8.29 -15.73 10.90
CA PRO A 489 -8.53 -17.02 10.25
C PRO A 489 -9.36 -16.91 8.96
N GLU A 490 -10.30 -15.98 8.89
CA GLU A 490 -11.16 -15.72 7.73
C GLU A 490 -10.35 -15.27 6.51
N THR A 491 -9.26 -14.50 6.74
CA THR A 491 -8.35 -14.09 5.66
C THR A 491 -7.60 -15.28 5.08
N LYS A 492 -7.18 -16.22 5.93
CA LYS A 492 -6.52 -17.46 5.51
C LYS A 492 -7.48 -18.35 4.73
N LEU A 493 -8.71 -18.50 5.21
CA LEU A 493 -9.75 -19.30 4.55
C LEU A 493 -10.01 -18.82 3.12
N SER A 494 -10.22 -17.52 2.93
CA SER A 494 -10.46 -16.93 1.61
C SER A 494 -9.27 -17.17 0.66
N CYS A 495 -8.05 -16.94 1.14
CA CYS A 495 -6.84 -17.12 0.36
C CYS A 495 -6.58 -18.57 -0.06
N GLU A 496 -6.79 -19.53 0.83
CA GLU A 496 -6.60 -20.95 0.53
C GLU A 496 -7.65 -21.46 -0.49
N LYS A 497 -8.88 -20.95 -0.43
CA LYS A 497 -9.95 -21.32 -1.37
C LYS A 497 -9.76 -20.72 -2.76
N HIS A 498 -9.49 -19.42 -2.84
CA HIS A 498 -9.61 -18.68 -4.11
C HIS A 498 -8.28 -18.30 -4.74
N ARG A 499 -7.21 -18.28 -3.94
CA ARG A 499 -5.83 -17.94 -4.34
C ARG A 499 -5.71 -16.69 -5.22
N SER A 500 -6.50 -15.67 -4.93
CA SER A 500 -6.53 -14.42 -5.69
C SER A 500 -5.20 -13.67 -5.65
N ILE A 501 -4.76 -13.13 -6.79
CA ILE A 501 -3.53 -12.32 -6.92
C ILE A 501 -3.79 -11.06 -7.77
N GLY A 502 -3.06 -9.98 -7.49
CA GLY A 502 -3.13 -8.72 -8.23
C GLY A 502 -1.81 -8.41 -8.95
N LYS A 503 -1.88 -8.10 -10.24
CA LYS A 503 -0.72 -7.64 -11.02
C LYS A 503 -1.03 -6.29 -11.62
N HIS A 504 -0.22 -5.31 -11.28
CA HIS A 504 -0.29 -3.95 -11.81
C HIS A 504 0.83 -3.70 -12.82
N LEU A 505 0.67 -2.66 -13.61
CA LEU A 505 1.70 -2.14 -14.50
C LEU A 505 2.09 -0.74 -14.01
N CYS A 506 3.38 -0.43 -13.96
CA CYS A 506 3.89 0.89 -13.65
C CYS A 506 4.89 1.33 -14.73
N VAL A 507 5.01 2.63 -14.97
CA VAL A 507 5.95 3.23 -15.94
C VAL A 507 7.15 3.81 -15.21
#